data_AF-A0A6M0J6L0-F1
#
_entry.id   AF-A0A6M0J6L0-F1
#
_cell.length_a   1.000
_cell.length_b   1.000
_cell.length_c   1.000
_cell.angle_alpha   90.00
_cell.angle_beta   90.00
_cell.angle_gamma   90.00
#
_symmetry.space_group_name_H-M   'P 1'
#
loop_
_entity.id
_entity.type
_entity.pdbx_description
1 polymer ?
#
loop_
_entity_poly.entity_id
_entity_poly.type
_entity_poly.pdbx_seq_one_letter_code
_entity_poly.pdbx_strand_id
1 'polypeptide(L)' 'MRPDVPLDLAPNTRYVITIQELKETSSSGDAWDVLEAIAGTVDAPEDWSSEHDHYLYGTPKKATPDNP' A
#
# COMPACT_ATOMS: atom_id res chain seq x y z
N MET A 1 31.40 -10.42 7.64
CA MET A 1 30.69 -10.03 8.87
C MET A 1 31.70 -9.47 9.86
N ARG A 2 31.68 -8.15 10.07
CA ARG A 2 32.44 -7.47 11.12
C ARG A 2 31.42 -6.63 11.90
N PRO A 3 31.58 -6.45 13.22
CA PRO A 3 30.74 -5.53 13.97
C PRO A 3 30.85 -4.12 13.39
N ASP A 4 29.73 -3.40 13.33
CA ASP A 4 29.72 -2.00 12.87
C ASP A 4 30.44 -1.06 13.84
N VAL A 5 30.54 -1.47 15.11
CA VAL A 5 31.21 -0.72 16.18
C VAL A 5 32.30 -1.60 16.81
N PRO A 6 33.49 -1.04 17.12
CA PRO A 6 34.51 -1.76 17.86
C PRO A 6 33.97 -2.28 19.20
N LEU A 7 34.19 -3.57 19.47
CA LEU A 7 33.81 -4.19 20.72
C LEU A 7 34.99 -4.11 21.70
N ASP A 8 34.78 -3.48 22.85
CA ASP A 8 35.75 -3.45 23.94
C ASP A 8 35.57 -4.71 24.82
N LEU A 9 36.31 -5.77 24.49
CA LEU A 9 36.24 -7.06 25.18
C LEU A 9 37.46 -7.30 26.06
N ALA A 10 37.23 -7.87 27.24
CA ALA A 10 38.30 -8.21 28.16
C ALA A 10 39.20 -9.33 27.59
N PRO A 11 40.53 -9.22 27.70
CA PRO A 11 41.45 -10.27 27.29
C PRO A 11 41.14 -11.61 27.98
N ASN A 12 41.42 -12.72 27.30
CA ASN A 12 41.31 -14.09 27.83
C ASN A 12 39.93 -14.48 28.39
N THR A 13 38.87 -13.81 27.93
CA THR A 13 37.48 -14.08 28.37
C THR A 13 36.70 -14.79 27.26
N ARG A 14 35.94 -15.83 27.62
CA ARG A 14 35.07 -16.54 26.67
C ARG A 14 33.74 -15.81 26.54
N TYR A 15 33.36 -15.52 25.30
CA TYR A 15 32.07 -14.90 24.96
C TYR A 15 31.26 -15.82 24.04
N VAL A 16 29.93 -15.66 24.09
CA VAL A 16 28.99 -16.30 23.16
C VAL A 16 28.35 -15.21 22.32
N ILE A 17 28.27 -15.43 21.01
CA ILE A 17 27.64 -14.52 20.06
C ILE A 17 26.25 -15.07 19.74
N THR A 18 25.24 -14.20 19.77
CA THR A 18 23.87 -14.55 19.40
C THR A 18 23.43 -13.66 18.25
N ILE A 19 22.82 -14.26 17.24
CA ILE A 19 22.19 -13.54 16.13
C ILE A 19 20.71 -13.38 16.49
N GLN A 20 20.22 -12.14 16.47
CA GLN A 20 18.81 -11.83 16.64
C GLN A 20 18.33 -11.03 15.44
N GLU A 21 17.17 -11.41 14.93
CA GLU A 21 16.48 -10.60 13.94
C GLU A 21 15.95 -9.34 14.62
N LEU A 22 16.49 -8.19 14.21
CA LEU A 22 15.87 -6.91 14.50
C LEU A 22 14.68 -6.79 13.56
N LYS A 23 13.47 -6.98 14.07
CA LYS A 23 12.27 -6.50 13.36
C LYS A 23 12.43 -5.00 13.21
N GLU A 24 12.73 -4.55 12.00
CA GLU A 24 12.53 -3.16 11.64
C GLU A 24 11.07 -2.84 11.99
N THR A 25 10.86 -1.75 12.74
CA THR A 25 9.53 -1.17 12.88
C THR A 25 9.15 -0.73 11.48
N SER A 26 8.49 -1.61 10.73
CA SER A 26 7.88 -1.25 9.45
C SER A 26 7.06 0.00 9.73
N SER A 27 7.45 1.11 9.11
CA SER A 27 6.64 2.32 9.08
C SER A 27 5.20 1.90 8.84
N SER A 28 4.28 2.37 9.68
CA SER A 28 2.92 1.82 9.83
C SER A 28 1.99 2.09 8.64
N GLY A 29 2.47 1.88 7.42
CA GLY A 29 1.67 1.93 6.21
C GLY A 29 2.17 0.90 5.22
N ASP A 30 1.28 0.02 4.78
CA ASP A 30 1.56 -0.85 3.65
C ASP A 30 1.45 -0.05 2.33
N ALA A 31 1.71 -0.71 1.20
CA ALA A 31 1.63 -0.05 -0.10
C ALA A 31 0.21 0.47 -0.41
N TRP A 32 -0.84 -0.12 0.18
CA TRP A 32 -2.21 0.34 0.02
C TRP A 32 -2.48 1.64 0.75
N ASP A 33 -1.89 1.83 1.94
CA ASP A 33 -2.00 3.09 2.68
C ASP A 33 -1.40 4.27 1.89
N VAL A 34 -0.28 4.03 1.18
CA VAL A 34 0.33 5.03 0.30
C VAL A 34 -0.56 5.32 -0.92
N LEU A 35 -1.14 4.28 -1.52
CA LEU A 35 -2.03 4.42 -2.67
C LEU A 35 -3.31 5.18 -2.29
N GLU A 36 -3.90 4.90 -1.13
CA GLU A 36 -5.08 5.60 -0.61
C GLU A 36 -4.78 7.09 -0.37
N ALA A 37 -3.61 7.41 0.19
CA ALA A 37 -3.22 8.81 0.42
C ALA A 37 -3.03 9.62 -0.88
N ILE A 38 -2.73 8.96 -2.00
CA ILE A 38 -2.48 9.60 -3.30
C ILE A 38 -3.72 9.53 -4.21
N ALA A 39 -4.56 8.51 -4.03
CA ALA A 39 -5.77 8.33 -4.80
C ALA A 39 -6.83 9.35 -4.36
N GLY A 40 -7.22 10.24 -5.26
CA GLY A 40 -8.41 11.05 -5.08
C GLY A 40 -9.67 10.21 -5.33
N THR A 41 -10.75 10.52 -4.61
CA THR A 41 -12.09 10.04 -4.97
C THR A 41 -12.71 10.99 -5.98
N VAL A 42 -13.51 10.45 -6.90
CA VAL A 42 -14.37 11.24 -7.78
C VAL A 42 -15.81 10.83 -7.53
N ASP A 43 -16.67 11.83 -7.28
CA ASP A 43 -18.10 11.58 -7.17
C ASP A 43 -18.62 11.14 -8.54
N ALA A 44 -19.19 9.94 -8.55
CA ALA A 44 -19.64 9.27 -9.75
C ALA A 44 -21.16 9.07 -9.76
N PRO A 45 -21.81 9.18 -10.92
CA PRO A 45 -23.18 8.74 -11.09
C PRO A 45 -23.35 7.25 -10.77
N GLU A 46 -24.49 6.87 -10.17
CA GLU A 46 -24.82 5.48 -9.82
C GLU A 46 -24.85 4.56 -11.06
N ASP A 47 -25.11 5.13 -12.24
CA ASP A 47 -25.20 4.40 -13.50
C ASP A 47 -23.86 4.26 -14.25
N TRP A 48 -22.72 4.68 -13.68
CA TRP A 48 -21.43 4.73 -14.40
C TRP A 48 -21.02 3.40 -15.02
N SER A 49 -21.16 2.31 -14.26
CA SER A 49 -20.84 0.95 -14.74
C SER A 49 -21.77 0.52 -15.88
N SER A 50 -23.07 0.81 -15.75
CA SER A 50 -24.09 0.45 -16.75
C SER A 50 -24.01 1.30 -18.02
N GLU A 51 -23.59 2.56 -17.89
CA GLU A 51 -23.52 3.58 -18.95
C GLU A 51 -22.08 3.91 -19.36
N HIS A 52 -21.15 2.97 -19.17
CA HIS A 52 -19.72 3.20 -19.43
C HIS A 52 -19.44 3.71 -20.86
N ASP A 53 -20.21 3.28 -21.86
CA ASP A 53 -20.09 3.76 -23.25
C ASP A 53 -20.41 5.26 -23.38
N HIS A 54 -21.39 5.75 -22.62
CA HIS A 54 -21.75 7.17 -22.57
C HIS A 54 -20.61 8.01 -21.96
N TYR A 55 -20.05 7.54 -20.85
CA TYR A 55 -19.03 8.30 -20.11
C TYR A 55 -17.63 8.22 -20.75
N LEU A 56 -17.27 7.11 -21.41
CA LEU A 56 -15.98 6.99 -22.09
C LEU A 56 -16.00 7.54 -23.53
N TYR A 57 -17.11 7.36 -24.25
CA TYR A 57 -17.16 7.60 -25.70
C TYR A 57 -18.20 8.63 -26.13
N GLY A 58 -19.01 9.15 -25.20
CA GLY A 58 -20.04 10.15 -25.51
C GLY A 58 -21.25 9.61 -26.27
N THR A 59 -21.47 8.28 -26.27
CA THR A 59 -22.68 7.71 -26.88
C THR A 59 -23.93 8.14 -26.10
N PRO A 60 -25.14 8.17 -26.71
CA PRO A 60 -26.36 8.41 -25.95
C PRO A 60 -26.53 7.39 -24.80
N LYS A 61 -27.09 7.83 -23.66
CA LYS A 61 -27.42 6.93 -22.56
C LYS A 61 -28.43 5.86 -22.99
N LYS A 62 -28.34 4.67 -22.42
CA LYS A 62 -29.34 3.62 -22.67
C LYS A 62 -30.69 4.11 -22.19
N ALA A 63 -31.71 3.90 -23.01
CA ALA A 63 -33.08 4.24 -22.63
C ALA A 63 -33.44 3.43 -21.39
N THR A 64 -33.79 4.12 -20.29
CA THR A 64 -34.42 3.48 -19.15
C THR A 64 -35.75 2.91 -19.66
N PRO A 65 -36.06 1.62 -19.47
CA PRO A 65 -37.37 1.11 -19.84
C PRO A 65 -38.40 1.87 -19.02
N ASP A 66 -39.19 2.70 -19.69
CA ASP A 66 -40.37 3.36 -19.14
C ASP A 66 -41.29 2.23 -18.66
N ASN A 67 -41.40 2.06 -17.35
CA ASN A 67 -42.29 1.06 -16.78
C ASN A 67 -43.70 1.66 -16.78
N PRO A 68 -44.67 1.11 -17.54
CA PRO A 68 -46.03 1.64 -17.63
C PRO A 68 -46.79 1.56 -16.29
#